data_AF-A0A3A4V8V7-F1
#
_entry.id   AF-A0A3A4V8V7-F1
#
_cell.length_a   1.000
_cell.length_b   1.000
_cell.length_c   1.000
_cell.angle_alpha   90.00
_cell.angle_beta   90.00
_cell.angle_gamma   90.00
#
_symmetry.space_group_name_H-M   'P 1'
#
loop_
_entity.id
_entity.type
_entity.pdbx_description
1 polymer ?
#
loop_
_entity_poly.entity_id
_entity_poly.type
_entity_poly.pdbx_seq_one_letter_code
_entity_poly.pdbx_strand_id
1 'polypeptide(L)' 'MGDNNIIAACHAQNCQFNTDMRCMAKGITVVTNGEKADCATFELKEEM' A
#
# COMPACT_ATOMS: atom_id res chain seq x y z
N MET A 1 -19.82 -7.78 -5.99
CA MET A 1 -19.10 -6.70 -6.70
C MET A 1 -17.72 -6.64 -6.07
N GLY A 2 -16.67 -6.87 -6.85
CA GLY A 2 -15.39 -7.39 -6.36
C GLY A 2 -14.39 -6.34 -5.92
N ASP A 3 -13.84 -6.53 -4.73
CA ASP A 3 -12.68 -5.81 -4.21
C ASP A 3 -11.39 -6.51 -4.71
N ASN A 4 -11.08 -6.39 -6.00
CA ASN A 4 -9.90 -7.04 -6.60
C ASN A 4 -8.57 -6.36 -6.24
N ASN A 5 -8.58 -5.31 -5.39
CA ASN A 5 -7.40 -4.51 -5.04
C ASN A 5 -6.95 -4.72 -3.57
N ILE A 6 -7.43 -5.77 -2.90
CA ILE A 6 -7.03 -6.09 -1.53
C ILE A 6 -5.77 -6.96 -1.57
N ILE A 7 -4.71 -6.51 -0.92
CA ILE A 7 -3.52 -7.33 -0.65
C ILE A 7 -3.75 -8.04 0.69
N ALA A 8 -3.93 -9.35 0.67
CA ALA A 8 -3.99 -10.17 1.88
C ALA A 8 -2.58 -10.43 2.44
N ALA A 9 -2.48 -10.69 3.74
CA ALA A 9 -1.21 -10.92 4.45
C ALA A 9 -0.20 -9.76 4.26
N CYS A 10 -0.68 -8.52 4.36
CA CYS A 10 0.17 -7.33 4.26
C CYS A 10 1.01 -7.20 5.54
N HIS A 11 2.33 -7.39 5.42
CA HIS A 11 3.28 -7.31 6.56
C HIS A 11 3.70 -5.89 6.93
N ALA A 12 3.37 -4.89 6.12
CA ALA A 12 3.70 -3.49 6.35
C ALA A 12 2.82 -2.90 7.47
N GLN A 13 3.10 -3.25 8.73
CA GLN A 13 2.26 -2.87 9.89
C GLN A 13 2.10 -1.35 10.03
N ASN A 14 3.14 -0.60 9.69
CA ASN A 14 3.14 0.86 9.82
C ASN A 14 2.58 1.57 8.57
N CYS A 15 1.99 0.84 7.62
CA CYS A 15 1.32 1.43 6.47
C CYS A 15 -0.08 1.90 6.87
N GLN A 16 -0.44 3.15 6.58
CA GLN A 16 -1.76 3.68 6.92
C GLN A 16 -2.91 2.93 6.23
N PHE A 17 -2.64 2.28 5.10
CA PHE A 17 -3.61 1.50 4.33
C PHE A 17 -3.76 0.06 4.82
N ASN A 18 -2.92 -0.37 5.77
CA ASN A 18 -2.98 -1.71 6.34
C ASN A 18 -4.05 -1.77 7.43
N THR A 19 -5.14 -2.48 7.15
CA THR A 19 -6.22 -2.76 8.08
C THR A 19 -6.30 -4.28 8.25
N ASP A 20 -6.17 -4.77 9.48
CA ASP A 20 -6.26 -6.21 9.80
C ASP A 20 -5.35 -7.10 8.94
N MET A 21 -4.09 -6.68 8.73
CA MET A 21 -3.12 -7.35 7.85
C MET A 21 -3.58 -7.43 6.39
N ARG A 22 -4.40 -6.48 5.95
CA ARG A 22 -4.86 -6.34 4.57
C ARG A 22 -4.64 -4.92 4.11
N CYS A 23 -3.85 -4.74 3.05
CA CYS A 23 -3.66 -3.43 2.46
C CYS A 23 -4.82 -3.14 1.50
N MET A 24 -5.58 -2.08 1.79
CA MET A 24 -6.84 -1.71 1.12
C MET A 24 -6.74 -0.37 0.39
N ALA A 25 -5.55 -0.01 -0.10
CA ALA A 25 -5.36 1.19 -0.91
C ALA A 25 -6.25 1.11 -2.17
N LYS A 26 -6.97 2.18 -2.49
CA LYS A 26 -7.91 2.20 -3.63
C LYS A 26 -7.21 2.08 -4.98
N GLY A 27 -5.92 2.41 -5.03
CA GLY A 27 -5.04 2.28 -6.18
C GLY A 27 -3.59 2.44 -5.73
N ILE A 28 -2.67 2.35 -6.69
CA ILE A 28 -1.25 2.59 -6.44
C ILE A 28 -0.73 3.74 -7.30
N THR A 29 0.15 4.54 -6.72
CA THR A 29 1.03 5.47 -7.42
C THR A 29 2.35 4.77 -7.69
N VAL A 30 2.74 4.74 -8.96
CA VAL A 30 4.05 4.25 -9.40
C VAL A 30 4.85 5.44 -9.89
N VAL A 31 6.09 5.54 -9.43
CA VAL A 31 7.06 6.55 -9.87
C VAL A 31 8.23 5.87 -10.55
N THR A 32 8.94 6.60 -11.38
CA THR A 32 10.18 6.13 -12.00
C THR A 32 11.39 6.67 -11.25
N ASN A 33 12.34 5.79 -10.96
CA ASN A 33 13.63 6.10 -10.36
C ASN A 33 14.72 5.60 -11.30
N GLY A 34 15.09 6.46 -12.25
CA GLY A 34 15.89 6.07 -13.41
C GLY A 34 15.13 5.07 -14.28
N GLU A 35 15.71 3.88 -14.47
CA GLU A 35 15.13 2.79 -15.28
C GLU A 35 14.24 1.83 -14.45
N LYS A 36 14.04 2.09 -13.16
CA LYS A 36 13.23 1.25 -12.26
C LYS A 36 11.91 1.93 -11.93
N ALA A 37 10.86 1.11 -11.78
CA ALA A 37 9.57 1.55 -11.27
C ALA A 37 9.48 1.28 -9.77
N ASP A 38 9.19 2.31 -8.98
CA ASP A 38 9.02 2.23 -7.54
C ASP A 38 7.54 2.49 -7.17
N CYS A 39 7.03 1.74 -6.19
CA CYS A 39 5.69 1.98 -5.65
C CYS A 39 5.75 3.12 -4.62
N ALA A 40 5.17 4.27 -4.94
CA ALA A 40 5.15 5.47 -4.10
C ALA A 40 3.82 5.62 -3.32
N THR A 41 3.08 4.53 -3.15
CA THR A 41 1.77 4.54 -2.45
C THR A 41 1.93 4.39 -0.94
N PHE A 42 3.09 3.95 -0.46
CA PHE A 42 3.28 3.71 0.95
C PHE A 42 3.24 5.04 1.72
N GLU A 43 2.36 5.10 2.72
CA GLU A 43 2.26 6.23 3.66
C GLU A 43 2.37 5.69 5.09
N LEU A 44 3.27 6.29 5.87
CA LEU A 44 3.47 5.93 7.27
C LEU A 44 2.22 6.30 8.07
N LYS A 45 1.74 5.35 8.85
CA LYS A 45 0.75 5.62 9.89
C LYS A 45 1.47 6.42 10.98
N GLU A 46 1.10 7.69 11.14
CA GLU A 46 1.59 8.48 12.26
C GLU A 46 1.05 7.87 13.56
N GLU A 47 1.95 7.34 14.39
CA GLU A 47 1.64 6.86 15.73
C GLU A 47 1.87 8.03 16.69
N MET A 48 0.78 8.57 17.25
CA MET A 48 0.83 9.55 18.35
C MET A 48 0.90 8.85 19.70
#